data_AF-A0A316MDZ6-F1
#
_entry.id   AF-A0A316MDZ6-F1
#
_cell.length_a   1.000
_cell.length_b   1.000
_cell.length_c   1.000
_cell.angle_alpha   90.00
_cell.angle_beta   90.00
_cell.angle_gamma   90.00
#
_symmetry.space_group_name_H-M   'P 1'
#
loop_
_entity.id
_entity.type
_entity.pdbx_description
1 polymer ?
#
loop_
_entity_poly.entity_id
_entity_poly.type
_entity_poly.pdbx_seq_one_letter_code
_entity_poly.pdbx_strand_id
1 'polypeptide(L)'
;MEKKHPISEILAARRSGAAAGVYSACTANRHVIFAVCKRARETGAVALVEATANQVNRYGGYTGLTPPEYAAFVKGIAAEAKLDLSRLVLGGDHLGPLTWQALDETAAMEKAEELVRDYVRAGFTKIHIDTSMRTASDSREESLSDETIARRGARLARAAEEEFAALAARDAEATHPIYCIGSEVPIPGGAQEAEDSVAVTAPGAFEHSVAAFRSAFEAAGVSAAWQYVTGVVVQPGVEFGDEDVIEYDAGKAAALTAALRAHDGLVFEGHS
;
A
#
# COMPACT_ATOMS: atom_id res chain seq x y z
N MET A 1 -16.24 11.40 18.20
CA MET A 1 -15.19 12.08 17.40
C MET A 1 -14.46 10.96 16.68
N GLU A 2 -14.44 10.96 15.35
CA GLU A 2 -13.81 9.87 14.58
C GLU A 2 -12.33 9.76 14.96
N LYS A 3 -11.87 8.54 15.22
CA LYS A 3 -10.48 8.26 15.61
C LYS A 3 -9.58 8.55 14.41
N LYS A 4 -8.67 9.51 14.56
CA LYS A 4 -7.74 9.88 13.49
C LYS A 4 -6.70 8.78 13.30
N HIS A 5 -6.44 8.40 12.05
CA HIS A 5 -5.40 7.44 11.70
C HIS A 5 -4.01 8.03 12.07
N PRO A 6 -3.07 7.25 12.66
CA PRO A 6 -1.77 7.79 13.10
C PRO A 6 -0.96 8.47 11.99
N ILE A 7 -1.06 7.97 10.76
CA ILE A 7 -0.40 8.58 9.58
C ILE A 7 -1.01 9.95 9.22
N SER A 8 -2.28 10.23 9.56
CA SER A 8 -2.91 11.52 9.26
C SER A 8 -2.23 12.69 9.96
N GLU A 9 -1.62 12.47 11.13
CA GLU A 9 -0.83 13.49 11.83
C GLU A 9 0.47 13.80 11.09
N ILE A 10 1.12 12.77 10.52
CA ILE A 10 2.33 12.92 9.70
C ILE A 10 2.00 13.74 8.43
N LEU A 11 0.88 13.42 7.78
CA LEU A 11 0.40 14.17 6.61
C LEU A 11 0.07 15.63 6.97
N ALA A 12 -0.53 15.87 8.14
CA ALA A 12 -0.81 17.23 8.62
C ALA A 12 0.48 18.02 8.91
N ALA A 13 1.48 17.40 9.55
CA ALA A 13 2.77 18.03 9.80
C ALA A 13 3.47 18.41 8.48
N ARG A 14 3.43 17.53 7.49
CA ARG A 14 3.97 17.82 6.15
C ARG A 14 3.28 19.01 5.49
N ARG A 15 1.95 19.12 5.60
CA ARG A 15 1.20 20.30 5.10
C ARG A 15 1.61 21.61 5.78
N SER A 16 2.07 21.55 7.03
CA SER A 16 2.63 22.71 7.73
C SER A 16 4.11 23.00 7.43
N GLY A 17 4.72 22.29 6.47
CA GLY A 17 6.11 22.50 6.04
C GLY A 17 7.14 21.69 6.82
N ALA A 18 6.72 20.77 7.69
CA ALA A 18 7.66 19.89 8.39
C ALA A 18 8.23 18.81 7.44
N ALA A 19 9.52 18.52 7.57
CA ALA A 19 10.14 17.35 6.96
C ALA A 19 9.70 16.09 7.72
N ALA A 20 8.52 15.57 7.34
CA ALA A 20 7.88 14.43 7.98
C ALA A 20 7.57 13.33 6.97
N GLY A 21 7.86 12.09 7.36
CA GLY A 21 7.59 10.88 6.60
C GLY A 21 7.47 9.68 7.52
N VAL A 22 7.05 8.56 6.97
CA VAL A 22 6.99 7.26 7.65
C VAL A 22 7.77 6.28 6.81
N TYR A 23 8.60 5.45 7.43
CA TYR A 23 9.18 4.30 6.76
C TYR A 23 8.22 3.12 6.92
N SER A 24 8.11 2.29 5.89
CA SER A 24 7.32 1.07 5.93
C SER A 24 8.22 -0.15 6.10
N ALA A 25 7.97 -0.99 7.10
CA ALA A 25 8.72 -2.23 7.31
C ALA A 25 7.94 -3.43 6.73
N CYS A 26 8.24 -3.80 5.48
CA CYS A 26 7.64 -4.94 4.79
C CYS A 26 8.35 -6.26 5.15
N THR A 27 8.06 -6.82 6.34
CA THR A 27 8.82 -7.97 6.86
C THR A 27 8.03 -8.85 7.80
N ALA A 28 8.20 -10.18 7.65
CA ALA A 28 7.72 -11.16 8.62
C ALA A 28 8.79 -11.55 9.68
N ASN A 29 9.97 -10.92 9.68
CA ASN A 29 11.04 -11.27 10.60
C ASN A 29 10.81 -10.67 11.99
N ARG A 30 10.68 -11.53 13.01
CA ARG A 30 10.45 -11.13 14.41
C ARG A 30 11.44 -10.08 14.91
N HIS A 31 12.73 -10.26 14.65
CA HIS A 31 13.78 -9.38 15.19
C HIS A 31 13.71 -7.99 14.54
N VAL A 32 13.39 -7.92 13.25
CA VAL A 32 13.19 -6.66 12.55
C VAL A 32 11.95 -5.94 13.08
N ILE A 33 10.83 -6.63 13.22
CA ILE A 33 9.58 -6.07 13.80
C ILE A 33 9.84 -5.52 15.21
N PHE A 34 10.59 -6.26 16.04
CA PHE A 34 10.95 -5.80 17.38
C PHE A 34 11.79 -4.52 17.33
N ALA A 35 12.79 -4.46 16.44
CA ALA A 35 13.64 -3.28 16.27
C ALA A 35 12.84 -2.05 15.80
N VAL A 36 11.91 -2.24 14.86
CA VAL A 36 10.96 -1.22 14.38
C VAL A 36 10.12 -0.68 15.53
N CYS A 37 9.50 -1.56 16.30
CA CYS A 37 8.65 -1.17 17.44
C CYS A 37 9.46 -0.47 18.54
N LYS A 38 10.65 -0.99 18.87
CA LYS A 38 11.56 -0.40 19.85
C LYS A 38 11.97 1.01 19.42
N ARG A 39 12.35 1.19 18.14
CA ARG A 39 12.75 2.50 17.61
C ARG A 39 11.60 3.50 17.64
N ALA A 40 10.41 3.09 17.22
CA ALA A 40 9.21 3.95 17.25
C ALA A 40 8.86 4.40 18.67
N ARG A 41 8.99 3.52 19.67
CA ARG A 41 8.83 3.89 21.08
C ARG A 41 9.86 4.93 21.54
N GLU A 42 11.14 4.76 21.16
CA GLU A 42 12.22 5.65 21.58
C GLU A 42 12.13 7.04 20.94
N THR A 43 11.62 7.14 19.72
CA THR A 43 11.51 8.41 18.98
C THR A 43 10.12 9.04 19.06
N GLY A 44 9.13 8.33 19.60
CA GLY A 44 7.73 8.75 19.50
C GLY A 44 7.21 8.77 18.06
N ALA A 45 7.76 7.94 17.17
CA ALA A 45 7.27 7.79 15.80
C ALA A 45 6.15 6.74 15.70
N VAL A 46 5.56 6.63 14.51
CA VAL A 46 4.68 5.52 14.13
C VAL A 46 5.54 4.32 13.76
N ALA A 47 5.13 3.11 14.19
CA ALA A 47 5.66 1.85 13.68
C ALA A 47 4.72 1.34 12.59
N LEU A 48 5.12 1.45 11.31
CA LEU A 48 4.40 0.87 10.19
C LEU A 48 5.04 -0.48 9.83
N VAL A 49 4.27 -1.56 9.95
CA VAL A 49 4.69 -2.91 9.59
C VAL A 49 3.71 -3.46 8.56
N GLU A 50 4.21 -3.86 7.41
CA GLU A 50 3.38 -4.33 6.30
C GLU A 50 3.65 -5.80 5.96
N ALA A 51 2.65 -6.46 5.38
CA ALA A 51 2.77 -7.79 4.82
C ALA A 51 2.20 -7.83 3.40
N THR A 52 2.94 -8.45 2.49
CA THR A 52 2.50 -8.63 1.11
C THR A 52 1.46 -9.74 0.98
N ALA A 53 0.68 -9.72 -0.09
CA ALA A 53 -0.29 -10.79 -0.41
C ALA A 53 0.35 -12.20 -0.53
N ASN A 54 1.63 -12.27 -0.90
CA ASN A 54 2.40 -13.52 -0.98
C ASN A 54 2.83 -14.02 0.41
N GLN A 55 3.20 -13.08 1.31
CA GLN A 55 3.60 -13.39 2.68
C GLN A 55 2.44 -13.93 3.50
N VAL A 56 1.33 -13.20 3.49
CA VAL A 56 0.18 -13.39 4.38
C VAL A 56 -1.09 -13.32 3.54
N ASN A 57 -1.87 -14.39 3.57
CA ASN A 57 -3.20 -14.42 2.96
C ASN A 57 -4.05 -15.46 3.68
N ARG A 58 -5.32 -15.63 3.28
CA ARG A 58 -6.23 -16.58 3.95
C ARG A 58 -5.78 -18.04 3.94
N TYR A 59 -4.84 -18.40 3.07
CA TYR A 59 -4.26 -19.74 2.98
C TYR A 59 -2.90 -19.84 3.71
N GLY A 60 -2.48 -18.78 4.41
CA GLY A 60 -1.22 -18.71 5.14
C GLY A 60 -0.06 -18.05 4.37
N GLY A 61 -0.20 -17.86 3.05
CA GLY A 61 0.92 -17.44 2.20
C GLY A 61 2.15 -18.34 2.39
N TYR A 62 3.36 -17.82 2.16
CA TYR A 62 4.59 -18.57 2.45
C TYR A 62 4.99 -18.52 3.93
N THR A 63 4.40 -17.63 4.73
CA THR A 63 4.70 -17.53 6.18
C THR A 63 3.92 -18.55 7.02
N GLY A 64 2.85 -19.13 6.46
CA GLY A 64 1.89 -19.96 7.18
C GLY A 64 0.92 -19.15 8.05
N LEU A 65 0.89 -17.83 7.94
CA LEU A 65 0.05 -16.94 8.74
C LEU A 65 -1.07 -16.33 7.89
N THR A 66 -2.29 -16.34 8.44
CA THR A 66 -3.41 -15.55 7.95
C THR A 66 -3.32 -14.09 8.44
N PRO A 67 -4.05 -13.13 7.84
CA PRO A 67 -4.06 -11.74 8.31
C PRO A 67 -4.31 -11.56 9.82
N PRO A 68 -5.31 -12.21 10.46
CA PRO A 68 -5.50 -12.09 11.91
C PRO A 68 -4.34 -12.69 12.72
N GLU A 69 -3.73 -13.78 12.26
CA GLU A 69 -2.57 -14.40 12.92
C GLU A 69 -1.33 -13.51 12.81
N TYR A 70 -1.09 -12.90 11.64
CA TYR A 70 -0.01 -11.93 11.46
C TYR A 70 -0.22 -10.68 12.32
N ALA A 71 -1.45 -10.15 12.37
CA ALA A 71 -1.79 -9.02 13.22
C ALA A 71 -1.52 -9.34 14.70
N ALA A 72 -1.90 -10.54 15.17
CA ALA A 72 -1.62 -10.99 16.53
C ALA A 72 -0.12 -11.15 16.79
N PHE A 73 0.62 -11.70 15.82
CA PHE A 73 2.07 -11.87 15.88
C PHE A 73 2.80 -10.53 16.04
N VAL A 74 2.48 -9.53 15.20
CA VAL A 74 3.09 -8.20 15.27
C VAL A 74 2.70 -7.47 16.56
N LYS A 75 1.42 -7.52 16.97
CA LYS A 75 0.95 -6.91 18.23
C LYS A 75 1.65 -7.51 19.46
N GLY A 76 1.89 -8.82 19.47
CA GLY A 76 2.65 -9.48 20.52
C GLY A 76 4.10 -8.99 20.61
N ILE A 77 4.76 -8.78 19.47
CA ILE A 77 6.12 -8.23 19.41
C ILE A 77 6.13 -6.75 19.85
N ALA A 78 5.16 -5.96 19.42
CA ALA A 78 5.03 -4.56 19.83
C ALA A 78 4.84 -4.43 21.35
N ALA A 79 4.05 -5.31 21.96
CA ALA A 79 3.88 -5.39 23.41
C ALA A 79 5.20 -5.75 24.13
N GLU A 80 5.96 -6.71 23.62
CA GLU A 80 7.30 -7.05 24.15
C GLU A 80 8.25 -5.85 24.06
N ALA A 81 8.22 -5.12 22.94
CA ALA A 81 8.97 -3.89 22.73
C ALA A 81 8.44 -2.71 23.56
N LYS A 82 7.34 -2.88 24.31
CA LYS A 82 6.66 -1.82 25.10
C LYS A 82 6.25 -0.61 24.25
N LEU A 83 5.89 -0.84 22.98
CA LEU A 83 5.32 0.18 22.12
C LEU A 83 3.85 0.41 22.52
N ASP A 84 3.44 1.67 22.59
CA ASP A 84 2.00 2.00 22.66
C ASP A 84 1.33 1.56 21.35
N LEU A 85 0.40 0.61 21.44
CA LEU A 85 -0.28 0.05 20.27
C LEU A 85 -1.07 1.09 19.46
N SER A 86 -1.40 2.25 20.03
CA SER A 86 -1.98 3.36 19.27
C SER A 86 -1.05 3.92 18.18
N ARG A 87 0.25 3.62 18.26
CA ARG A 87 1.29 4.02 17.31
C ARG A 87 1.69 2.91 16.34
N LEU A 88 1.14 1.71 16.49
CA LEU A 88 1.35 0.62 15.55
C LEU A 88 0.33 0.72 14.42
N VAL A 89 0.82 0.77 13.19
CA VAL A 89 0.01 0.66 11.97
C VAL A 89 0.38 -0.64 11.29
N LEU A 90 -0.64 -1.45 11.00
CA LEU A 90 -0.51 -2.66 10.18
C LEU A 90 -0.94 -2.31 8.75
N GLY A 91 -0.09 -2.60 7.78
CA GLY A 91 -0.38 -2.37 6.37
C GLY A 91 -0.37 -3.64 5.51
N GLY A 92 -1.18 -3.63 4.47
CA GLY A 92 -1.20 -4.66 3.44
C GLY A 92 -0.56 -4.11 2.19
N ASP A 93 0.45 -4.80 1.68
CA ASP A 93 1.26 -4.37 0.55
C ASP A 93 0.94 -5.18 -0.71
N HIS A 94 0.84 -4.49 -1.85
CA HIS A 94 0.42 -5.03 -3.15
C HIS A 94 -0.82 -5.93 -3.08
N LEU A 95 -1.89 -5.46 -2.42
CA LEU A 95 -3.12 -6.25 -2.32
C LEU A 95 -3.90 -6.18 -3.64
N GLY A 96 -4.01 -7.33 -4.29
CA GLY A 96 -4.76 -7.51 -5.53
C GLY A 96 -4.60 -8.90 -6.15
N PRO A 97 -4.73 -9.03 -7.48
CA PRO A 97 -4.77 -10.33 -8.16
C PRO A 97 -3.38 -10.99 -8.34
N LEU A 98 -2.31 -10.42 -7.78
CA LEU A 98 -0.92 -10.88 -7.93
C LEU A 98 -0.73 -12.38 -7.68
N THR A 99 -1.36 -12.93 -6.64
CA THR A 99 -1.25 -14.35 -6.26
C THR A 99 -2.10 -15.29 -7.13
N TRP A 100 -2.99 -14.74 -7.97
CA TRP A 100 -3.97 -15.48 -8.77
C TRP A 100 -3.95 -15.12 -10.26
N GLN A 101 -2.81 -14.65 -10.77
CA GLN A 101 -2.63 -14.25 -12.18
C GLN A 101 -2.93 -15.36 -13.20
N ALA A 102 -2.86 -16.63 -12.78
CA ALA A 102 -3.21 -17.78 -13.62
C ALA A 102 -4.73 -17.98 -13.79
N LEU A 103 -5.56 -17.27 -13.03
CA LEU A 103 -7.02 -17.31 -13.15
C LEU A 103 -7.51 -16.21 -14.09
N ASP A 104 -8.73 -16.38 -14.63
CA ASP A 104 -9.43 -15.30 -15.32
C ASP A 104 -9.72 -14.12 -14.39
N GLU A 105 -10.04 -12.95 -14.97
CA GLU A 105 -10.26 -11.72 -14.21
C GLU A 105 -11.32 -11.89 -13.12
N THR A 106 -12.43 -12.57 -13.43
CA THR A 106 -13.54 -12.72 -12.48
C THR A 106 -13.07 -13.49 -11.25
N ALA A 107 -12.50 -14.67 -11.45
CA ALA A 107 -12.03 -15.53 -10.36
C ALA A 107 -10.83 -14.93 -9.59
N ALA A 108 -9.91 -14.26 -10.29
CA ALA A 108 -8.77 -13.58 -9.65
C ALA A 108 -9.25 -12.42 -8.77
N MET A 109 -10.17 -11.59 -9.27
CA MET A 109 -10.67 -10.43 -8.54
C MET A 109 -11.58 -10.82 -7.37
N GLU A 110 -12.39 -11.87 -7.47
CA GLU A 110 -13.14 -12.39 -6.31
C GLU A 110 -12.20 -12.78 -5.16
N LYS A 111 -11.08 -13.42 -5.47
CA LYS A 111 -10.09 -13.78 -4.45
C LYS A 111 -9.35 -12.56 -3.88
N ALA A 112 -9.10 -11.56 -4.70
CA ALA A 112 -8.48 -10.29 -4.29
C ALA A 112 -9.43 -9.44 -3.41
N GLU A 113 -10.72 -9.40 -3.72
CA GLU A 113 -11.73 -8.74 -2.88
C GLU A 113 -11.76 -9.36 -1.50
N GLU A 114 -11.84 -10.69 -1.42
CA GLU A 114 -11.77 -11.40 -0.13
C GLU A 114 -10.44 -11.14 0.60
N LEU A 115 -9.34 -10.89 -0.11
CA LEU A 115 -8.03 -10.69 0.51
C LEU A 115 -8.02 -9.37 1.25
N VAL A 116 -8.53 -8.34 0.59
CA VAL A 116 -8.69 -7.01 1.17
C VAL A 116 -9.66 -7.06 2.35
N ARG A 117 -10.77 -7.80 2.25
CA ARG A 117 -11.68 -8.01 3.40
C ARG A 117 -10.97 -8.67 4.57
N ASP A 118 -10.17 -9.72 4.33
CA ASP A 118 -9.43 -10.41 5.40
C ASP A 118 -8.45 -9.47 6.13
N TYR A 119 -7.76 -8.59 5.39
CA TYR A 119 -6.86 -7.58 5.96
C TYR A 119 -7.62 -6.52 6.77
N VAL A 120 -8.68 -5.93 6.21
CA VAL A 120 -9.49 -4.92 6.92
C VAL A 120 -10.12 -5.53 8.18
N ARG A 121 -10.66 -6.74 8.09
CA ARG A 121 -11.25 -7.47 9.22
C ARG A 121 -10.24 -7.74 10.33
N ALA A 122 -8.98 -7.99 9.98
CA ALA A 122 -7.89 -8.19 10.93
C ALA A 122 -7.36 -6.89 11.57
N GLY A 123 -7.89 -5.74 11.15
CA GLY A 123 -7.52 -4.42 11.69
C GLY A 123 -6.28 -3.82 11.02
N PHE A 124 -6.00 -4.19 9.77
CA PHE A 124 -5.03 -3.46 8.95
C PHE A 124 -5.64 -2.14 8.49
N THR A 125 -4.89 -1.07 8.66
CA THR A 125 -5.39 0.31 8.45
C THR A 125 -4.60 1.09 7.41
N LYS A 126 -3.57 0.48 6.79
CA LYS A 126 -3.00 0.94 5.52
C LYS A 126 -3.22 -0.15 4.48
N ILE A 127 -3.87 0.16 3.37
CA ILE A 127 -4.20 -0.81 2.33
C ILE A 127 -3.62 -0.30 1.01
N HIS A 128 -2.58 -0.96 0.50
CA HIS A 128 -2.06 -0.74 -0.83
C HIS A 128 -2.88 -1.56 -1.84
N ILE A 129 -3.67 -0.86 -2.67
CA ILE A 129 -4.48 -1.42 -3.75
C ILE A 129 -3.64 -1.44 -5.03
N ASP A 130 -3.14 -2.62 -5.35
CA ASP A 130 -2.39 -2.85 -6.58
C ASP A 130 -3.10 -3.87 -7.47
N THR A 131 -3.57 -3.39 -8.61
CA THR A 131 -4.27 -4.21 -9.62
C THR A 131 -3.62 -4.10 -10.99
N SER A 132 -2.33 -3.72 -11.02
CA SER A 132 -1.49 -3.61 -12.21
C SER A 132 -1.06 -4.97 -12.78
N MET A 133 -1.33 -6.06 -12.05
CA MET A 133 -1.00 -7.42 -12.47
C MET A 133 -1.96 -7.96 -13.53
N ARG A 134 -1.38 -8.67 -14.51
CA ARG A 134 -2.14 -9.37 -15.55
C ARG A 134 -2.78 -10.64 -15.00
N THR A 135 -4.04 -10.84 -15.34
CA THR A 135 -4.78 -12.08 -15.17
C THR A 135 -4.68 -12.94 -16.43
N ALA A 136 -5.24 -14.15 -16.42
CA ALA A 136 -5.31 -15.00 -17.61
C ALA A 136 -6.21 -14.43 -18.72
N SER A 137 -7.09 -13.47 -18.38
CA SER A 137 -7.96 -12.79 -19.34
C SER A 137 -7.28 -11.64 -20.09
N ASP A 138 -6.12 -11.17 -19.60
CA ASP A 138 -5.46 -10.00 -20.16
C ASP A 138 -4.56 -10.35 -21.34
N SER A 139 -4.43 -9.41 -22.29
CA SER A 139 -3.47 -9.52 -23.39
C SER A 139 -2.07 -9.76 -22.84
N ARG A 140 -1.27 -10.58 -23.52
CA ARG A 140 0.16 -10.75 -23.20
C ARG A 140 1.06 -9.79 -23.99
N GLU A 141 0.48 -9.08 -24.95
CA GLU A 141 1.19 -8.20 -25.89
C GLU A 141 1.04 -6.72 -25.53
N GLU A 142 -0.12 -6.32 -25.01
CA GLU A 142 -0.45 -4.91 -24.73
C GLU A 142 -0.34 -4.61 -23.25
N SER A 143 0.25 -3.50 -22.82
CA SER A 143 0.18 -3.04 -21.42
C SER A 143 -1.26 -2.92 -20.93
N LEU A 144 -1.49 -3.22 -19.64
CA LEU A 144 -2.78 -2.93 -19.03
C LEU A 144 -3.03 -1.42 -19.06
N SER A 145 -4.25 -1.02 -19.42
CA SER A 145 -4.63 0.38 -19.41
C SER A 145 -4.90 0.86 -17.98
N ASP A 146 -4.67 2.16 -17.72
CA ASP A 146 -4.96 2.77 -16.42
C ASP A 146 -6.42 2.60 -16.03
N GLU A 147 -7.36 2.61 -16.99
CA GLU A 147 -8.79 2.38 -16.73
C GLU A 147 -9.07 0.95 -16.26
N THR A 148 -8.36 -0.04 -16.80
CA THR A 148 -8.52 -1.43 -16.37
C THR A 148 -8.00 -1.62 -14.95
N ILE A 149 -6.82 -1.06 -14.67
CA ILE A 149 -6.21 -1.08 -13.34
C ILE A 149 -7.13 -0.35 -12.35
N ALA A 150 -7.50 0.89 -12.63
CA ALA A 150 -8.37 1.69 -11.78
C ALA A 150 -9.74 1.03 -11.52
N ARG A 151 -10.38 0.44 -12.55
CA ARG A 151 -11.65 -0.28 -12.40
C ARG A 151 -11.51 -1.47 -11.44
N ARG A 152 -10.43 -2.25 -11.56
CA ARG A 152 -10.15 -3.35 -10.63
C ARG A 152 -9.87 -2.83 -9.23
N GLY A 153 -9.05 -1.79 -9.10
CA GLY A 153 -8.73 -1.16 -7.81
C GLY A 153 -9.97 -0.60 -7.10
N ALA A 154 -10.91 0.01 -7.82
CA ALA A 154 -12.17 0.49 -7.24
C ALA A 154 -13.05 -0.64 -6.69
N ARG A 155 -13.00 -1.85 -7.27
CA ARG A 155 -13.67 -3.04 -6.70
C ARG A 155 -13.06 -3.42 -5.35
N LEU A 156 -11.73 -3.37 -5.24
CA LEU A 156 -11.02 -3.66 -3.99
C LEU A 156 -11.29 -2.60 -2.92
N ALA A 157 -11.31 -1.32 -3.30
CA ALA A 157 -11.69 -0.23 -2.41
C ALA A 157 -13.12 -0.46 -1.87
N ARG A 158 -14.07 -0.80 -2.74
CA ARG A 158 -15.43 -1.14 -2.30
C ARG A 158 -15.47 -2.31 -1.32
N ALA A 159 -14.72 -3.37 -1.58
CA ALA A 159 -14.64 -4.51 -0.66
C ALA A 159 -14.06 -4.10 0.71
N ALA A 160 -13.06 -3.21 0.72
CA ALA A 160 -12.49 -2.64 1.94
C ALA A 160 -13.52 -1.81 2.73
N GLU A 161 -14.21 -0.89 2.06
CA GLU A 161 -15.23 -0.01 2.65
C GLU A 161 -16.40 -0.81 3.26
N GLU A 162 -16.89 -1.82 2.54
CA GLU A 162 -17.98 -2.69 3.02
C GLU A 162 -17.57 -3.46 4.28
N GLU A 163 -16.36 -4.04 4.30
CA GLU A 163 -15.87 -4.75 5.49
C GLU A 163 -15.57 -3.79 6.63
N PHE A 164 -15.04 -2.59 6.35
CA PHE A 164 -14.81 -1.57 7.36
C PHE A 164 -16.13 -1.10 7.98
N ALA A 165 -17.18 -0.87 7.18
CA ALA A 165 -18.50 -0.51 7.71
C ALA A 165 -19.04 -1.60 8.66
N ALA A 166 -18.87 -2.87 8.30
CA ALA A 166 -19.22 -3.99 9.16
C ALA A 166 -18.36 -4.06 10.44
N LEU A 167 -17.08 -3.68 10.36
CA LEU A 167 -16.16 -3.62 11.49
C LEU A 167 -16.49 -2.47 12.45
N ALA A 168 -16.71 -1.28 11.93
CA ALA A 168 -17.06 -0.10 12.72
C ALA A 168 -18.41 -0.27 13.45
N ALA A 169 -19.34 -1.04 12.89
CA ALA A 169 -20.61 -1.37 13.54
C ALA A 169 -20.45 -2.27 14.78
N ARG A 170 -19.37 -3.06 14.87
CA ARG A 170 -19.09 -4.00 15.98
C ARG A 170 -17.97 -3.54 16.91
N ASP A 171 -17.10 -2.64 16.45
CA ASP A 171 -15.96 -2.12 17.19
C ASP A 171 -15.89 -0.59 17.04
N ALA A 172 -16.30 0.12 18.09
CA ALA A 172 -16.27 1.58 18.13
C ALA A 172 -14.84 2.16 18.10
N GLU A 173 -13.82 1.33 18.36
CA GLU A 173 -12.41 1.73 18.32
C GLU A 173 -11.73 1.43 16.97
N ALA A 174 -12.48 0.85 16.02
CA ALA A 174 -12.01 0.59 14.67
C ALA A 174 -11.58 1.90 14.00
N THR A 175 -10.42 1.84 13.33
CA THR A 175 -9.86 2.98 12.61
C THR A 175 -10.04 2.75 11.12
N HIS A 176 -10.55 3.75 10.40
CA HIS A 176 -10.75 3.67 8.96
C HIS A 176 -9.41 3.42 8.24
N PRO A 177 -9.35 2.50 7.26
CA PRO A 177 -8.14 2.30 6.47
C PRO A 177 -7.82 3.54 5.63
N ILE A 178 -6.54 3.86 5.49
CA ILE A 178 -6.04 4.72 4.41
C ILE A 178 -5.59 3.86 3.24
N TYR A 179 -5.68 4.42 2.03
CA TYR A 179 -5.36 3.73 0.79
C TYR A 179 -4.09 4.28 0.16
N CYS A 180 -3.27 3.37 -0.35
CA CYS A 180 -2.25 3.64 -1.34
C CYS A 180 -2.71 3.00 -2.67
N ILE A 181 -2.51 3.69 -3.79
CA ILE A 181 -2.87 3.20 -5.14
C ILE A 181 -1.65 3.24 -6.06
N GLY A 182 -1.77 2.61 -7.22
CA GLY A 182 -0.73 2.59 -8.23
C GLY A 182 0.25 1.45 -8.02
N SER A 183 1.32 1.46 -8.81
CA SER A 183 2.41 0.52 -8.72
C SER A 183 3.63 1.14 -9.42
N GLU A 184 4.78 0.82 -8.89
CA GLU A 184 6.07 0.84 -9.52
C GLU A 184 6.12 -0.27 -10.58
N VAL A 185 6.14 0.15 -11.85
CA VAL A 185 6.25 -0.76 -12.98
C VAL A 185 7.60 -0.49 -13.66
N PRO A 186 8.46 -1.52 -13.81
CA PRO A 186 8.26 -2.91 -13.41
C PRO A 186 8.30 -3.11 -11.88
N ILE A 187 7.62 -4.17 -11.41
CA ILE A 187 7.49 -4.52 -9.98
C ILE A 187 8.89 -4.82 -9.40
N PRO A 188 9.18 -4.45 -8.15
CA PRO A 188 10.47 -4.70 -7.53
C PRO A 188 10.60 -6.17 -7.13
N GLY A 189 11.80 -6.69 -7.26
CA GLY A 189 12.06 -8.11 -7.08
C GLY A 189 13.27 -8.64 -7.82
N GLY A 190 14.27 -7.78 -8.05
CA GLY A 190 15.54 -8.16 -8.67
C GLY A 190 15.47 -8.06 -10.18
N ALA A 191 16.09 -7.01 -10.71
CA ALA A 191 16.46 -6.98 -12.12
C ALA A 191 17.27 -8.26 -12.41
N GLN A 192 16.72 -9.17 -13.23
CA GLN A 192 17.45 -10.37 -13.69
C GLN A 192 18.60 -10.00 -14.64
N GLU A 193 18.65 -8.74 -15.06
CA GLU A 193 19.73 -8.15 -15.86
C GLU A 193 20.11 -6.81 -15.21
N ALA A 194 21.40 -6.49 -15.15
CA ALA A 194 21.88 -5.21 -14.65
C ALA A 194 21.29 -4.07 -15.50
N GLU A 195 20.25 -3.41 -15.01
CA GLU A 195 19.73 -2.18 -15.60
C GLU A 195 20.57 -1.01 -15.06
N ASP A 196 21.38 -0.38 -15.93
CA ASP A 196 22.21 0.79 -15.58
C ASP A 196 21.39 2.03 -15.14
N SER A 197 20.07 1.99 -15.29
CA SER A 197 19.17 3.06 -14.86
C SER A 197 17.73 2.61 -14.73
N VAL A 198 17.06 3.06 -13.69
CA VAL A 198 15.60 2.98 -13.56
C VAL A 198 14.94 4.28 -13.98
N ALA A 199 13.88 4.17 -14.79
CA ALA A 199 13.14 5.32 -15.28
C ALA A 199 12.24 5.91 -14.18
N VAL A 200 12.46 7.19 -13.88
CA VAL A 200 11.56 7.95 -13.00
C VAL A 200 10.18 8.02 -13.63
N THR A 201 9.12 7.77 -12.84
CA THR A 201 7.73 7.89 -13.30
C THR A 201 7.49 9.26 -13.92
N ALA A 202 6.98 9.27 -15.15
CA ALA A 202 6.64 10.51 -15.84
C ALA A 202 5.47 11.22 -15.11
N PRO A 203 5.52 12.55 -14.94
CA PRO A 203 4.42 13.32 -14.33
C PRO A 203 3.05 13.03 -14.94
N GLY A 204 2.97 12.96 -16.27
CA GLY A 204 1.72 12.66 -16.97
C GLY A 204 1.16 11.26 -16.66
N ALA A 205 2.03 10.26 -16.47
CA ALA A 205 1.58 8.92 -16.08
C ALA A 205 1.02 8.91 -14.65
N PHE A 206 1.65 9.63 -13.72
CA PHE A 206 1.11 9.84 -12.38
C PHE A 206 -0.26 10.53 -12.42
N GLU A 207 -0.38 11.64 -13.17
CA GLU A 207 -1.64 12.39 -13.28
C GLU A 207 -2.77 11.55 -13.92
N HIS A 208 -2.46 10.78 -14.96
CA HIS A 208 -3.40 9.89 -15.63
C HIS A 208 -3.89 8.77 -14.70
N SER A 209 -2.98 8.12 -13.96
CA SER A 209 -3.34 7.08 -13.00
C SER A 209 -4.25 7.63 -11.89
N VAL A 210 -3.91 8.79 -11.30
CA VAL A 210 -4.76 9.44 -10.29
C VAL A 210 -6.14 9.78 -10.85
N ALA A 211 -6.22 10.31 -12.08
CA ALA A 211 -7.49 10.64 -12.72
C ALA A 211 -8.34 9.38 -12.99
N ALA A 212 -7.72 8.30 -13.49
CA ALA A 212 -8.37 7.03 -13.76
C ALA A 212 -8.95 6.42 -12.48
N PHE A 213 -8.16 6.35 -11.40
CA PHE A 213 -8.64 5.85 -10.11
C PHE A 213 -9.77 6.69 -9.53
N ARG A 214 -9.67 8.02 -9.60
CA ARG A 214 -10.74 8.91 -9.13
C ARG A 214 -12.05 8.68 -9.88
N SER A 215 -11.98 8.56 -11.20
CA SER A 215 -13.15 8.26 -12.04
C SER A 215 -13.72 6.86 -11.76
N ALA A 216 -12.86 5.86 -11.56
CA ALA A 216 -13.28 4.50 -11.24
C ALA A 216 -13.95 4.40 -9.86
N PHE A 217 -13.46 5.12 -8.85
CA PHE A 217 -14.09 5.19 -7.53
C PHE A 217 -15.50 5.80 -7.62
N GLU A 218 -15.68 6.83 -8.45
CA GLU A 218 -16.98 7.42 -8.73
C GLU A 218 -17.92 6.44 -9.42
N ALA A 219 -17.46 5.80 -10.49
CA ALA A 219 -18.24 4.81 -11.23
C ALA A 219 -18.62 3.58 -10.38
N ALA A 220 -17.79 3.21 -9.41
CA ALA A 220 -18.04 2.10 -8.49
C ALA A 220 -18.93 2.48 -7.28
N GLY A 221 -19.33 3.75 -7.15
CA GLY A 221 -20.16 4.23 -6.04
C GLY A 221 -19.42 4.39 -4.72
N VAL A 222 -18.08 4.48 -4.74
CA VAL A 222 -17.22 4.59 -3.55
C VAL A 222 -16.42 5.90 -3.53
N SER A 223 -16.95 6.97 -4.12
CA SER A 223 -16.30 8.29 -4.18
C SER A 223 -15.88 8.83 -2.81
N ALA A 224 -16.63 8.50 -1.75
CA ALA A 224 -16.31 8.91 -0.38
C ALA A 224 -14.97 8.34 0.12
N ALA A 225 -14.56 7.16 -0.38
CA ALA A 225 -13.29 6.53 -0.02
C ALA A 225 -12.08 7.31 -0.54
N TRP A 226 -12.25 8.14 -1.59
CA TRP A 226 -11.17 8.93 -2.18
C TRP A 226 -10.47 9.85 -1.18
N GLN A 227 -11.19 10.37 -0.18
CA GLN A 227 -10.59 11.22 0.86
C GLN A 227 -9.56 10.47 1.74
N TYR A 228 -9.62 9.13 1.75
CA TYR A 228 -8.70 8.25 2.47
C TYR A 228 -7.59 7.71 1.55
N VAL A 229 -7.60 8.02 0.25
CA VAL A 229 -6.44 7.79 -0.62
C VAL A 229 -5.39 8.82 -0.28
N THR A 230 -4.30 8.37 0.33
CA THR A 230 -3.23 9.24 0.83
C THR A 230 -1.90 9.00 0.13
N GLY A 231 -1.72 7.84 -0.49
CA GLY A 231 -0.47 7.43 -1.14
C GLY A 231 -0.69 7.09 -2.61
N VAL A 232 0.30 7.42 -3.44
CA VAL A 232 0.41 6.88 -4.80
C VAL A 232 1.81 6.31 -4.97
N VAL A 233 1.90 5.04 -5.35
CA VAL A 233 3.17 4.41 -5.65
C VAL A 233 3.71 4.95 -6.96
N VAL A 234 4.96 5.37 -6.94
CA VAL A 234 5.71 5.83 -8.11
C VAL A 234 7.15 5.32 -8.01
N GLN A 235 7.86 5.33 -9.13
CA GLN A 235 9.29 5.05 -9.18
C GLN A 235 10.05 6.39 -9.17
N PRO A 236 10.67 6.80 -8.04
CA PRO A 236 11.40 8.07 -7.94
C PRO A 236 12.84 8.01 -8.49
N GLY A 237 13.27 6.88 -9.06
CA GLY A 237 14.62 6.65 -9.56
C GLY A 237 15.55 6.05 -8.51
N VAL A 238 15.03 5.10 -7.72
CA VAL A 238 15.80 4.31 -6.76
C VAL A 238 15.56 2.83 -7.02
N GLU A 239 16.62 2.03 -6.95
CA GLU A 239 16.58 0.59 -7.17
C GLU A 239 17.87 -0.05 -6.66
N PHE A 240 17.88 -1.36 -6.47
CA PHE A 240 19.10 -2.12 -6.21
C PHE A 240 19.12 -3.45 -6.96
N GLY A 241 20.32 -3.89 -7.34
CA GLY A 241 20.59 -5.23 -7.88
C GLY A 241 21.33 -6.08 -6.86
N ASP A 242 21.84 -7.24 -7.30
CA ASP A 242 22.62 -8.14 -6.45
C ASP A 242 23.93 -7.49 -5.94
N GLU A 243 24.56 -6.65 -6.77
CA GLU A 243 25.87 -6.03 -6.48
C GLU A 243 25.87 -4.49 -6.56
N ASP A 244 24.79 -3.87 -7.05
CA ASP A 244 24.74 -2.44 -7.37
C ASP A 244 23.54 -1.72 -6.71
N VAL A 245 23.66 -0.41 -6.53
CA VAL A 245 22.61 0.47 -5.99
C VAL A 245 22.44 1.68 -6.91
N ILE A 246 21.21 1.96 -7.32
CA ILE A 246 20.83 3.17 -8.04
C ILE A 246 20.42 4.22 -7.01
N GLU A 247 21.32 5.20 -6.80
CA GLU A 247 21.09 6.29 -5.84
C GLU A 247 20.04 7.29 -6.34
N TYR A 248 19.25 7.82 -5.39
CA TYR A 248 18.26 8.84 -5.67
C TYR A 248 18.87 10.12 -6.23
N ASP A 249 18.41 10.53 -7.41
CA ASP A 249 18.76 11.80 -8.03
C ASP A 249 17.58 12.79 -7.96
N ALA A 250 17.70 13.77 -7.06
CA ALA A 250 16.68 14.81 -6.88
C ALA A 250 16.43 15.66 -8.13
N GLY A 251 17.43 15.80 -9.01
CA GLY A 251 17.29 16.51 -10.28
C GLY A 251 16.40 15.74 -11.26
N LYS A 252 16.58 14.42 -11.36
CA LYS A 252 15.74 13.55 -12.20
C LYS A 252 14.30 13.47 -11.70
N ALA A 253 14.10 13.44 -10.38
CA ALA A 253 12.77 13.39 -9.76
C ALA A 253 12.06 14.76 -9.60
N ALA A 254 12.70 15.86 -10.01
CA ALA A 254 12.17 17.21 -9.79
C ALA A 254 10.80 17.43 -10.45
N ALA A 255 10.61 16.94 -11.68
CA ALA A 255 9.33 17.08 -12.39
C ALA A 255 8.21 16.27 -11.73
N LEU A 256 8.50 15.03 -11.32
CA LEU A 256 7.55 14.16 -10.63
C LEU A 256 7.13 14.75 -9.28
N THR A 257 8.10 15.18 -8.48
CA THR A 257 7.84 15.81 -7.16
C THR A 257 7.14 17.16 -7.27
N ALA A 258 7.32 17.90 -8.38
CA ALA A 258 6.56 19.11 -8.65
C ALA A 258 5.07 18.81 -8.95
N ALA A 259 4.78 17.75 -9.72
CA ALA A 259 3.41 17.36 -10.06
C ALA A 259 2.57 17.03 -8.83
N LEU A 260 3.17 16.37 -7.81
CA LEU A 260 2.50 16.07 -6.54
C LEU A 260 1.92 17.32 -5.85
N ARG A 261 2.51 18.51 -6.06
CA ARG A 261 2.06 19.75 -5.40
C ARG A 261 0.66 20.19 -5.83
N ALA A 262 0.16 19.69 -6.97
CA ALA A 262 -1.21 19.93 -7.43
C ALA A 262 -2.25 19.02 -6.73
N HIS A 263 -1.81 18.01 -5.98
CA HIS A 263 -2.65 16.99 -5.37
C HIS A 263 -2.61 17.07 -3.84
N ASP A 264 -3.42 17.97 -3.29
CA ASP A 264 -3.57 18.09 -1.84
C ASP A 264 -4.02 16.77 -1.21
N GLY A 265 -3.29 16.35 -0.17
CA GLY A 265 -3.60 15.13 0.57
C GLY A 265 -2.88 13.87 0.08
N LEU A 266 -2.29 13.89 -1.12
CA LEU A 266 -1.48 12.79 -1.63
C LEU A 266 -0.01 12.95 -1.26
N VAL A 267 0.65 11.82 -1.02
CA VAL A 267 2.10 11.68 -0.97
C VAL A 267 2.54 10.55 -1.89
N PHE A 268 3.81 10.58 -2.29
CA PHE A 268 4.40 9.43 -2.97
C PHE A 268 4.82 8.37 -1.96
N GLU A 269 4.55 7.13 -2.32
CA GLU A 269 5.13 5.93 -1.74
C GLU A 269 6.16 5.41 -2.75
N GLY A 270 7.38 5.13 -2.30
CA GLY A 270 8.47 4.66 -3.16
C GLY A 270 8.94 3.30 -2.67
N HIS A 271 9.04 2.35 -3.58
CA HIS A 271 9.40 0.95 -3.34
C HIS A 271 10.71 0.58 -4.04
N SER A 272 11.36 -0.48 -3.57
CA SER A 272 12.47 -1.22 -4.20
C SER A 272 12.55 -2.61 -3.56
#